data_AF-A0A7S2AV73-F1
#
_entry.id   AF-A0A7S2AV73-F1
#
_cell.length_a   1.000
_cell.length_b   1.000
_cell.length_c   1.000
_cell.angle_alpha   90.00
_cell.angle_beta   90.00
_cell.angle_gamma   90.00
#
_symmetry.space_group_name_H-M   'P 1'
#
loop_
_entity.id
_entity.type
_entity.pdbx_description
1 polymer ?
#
loop_
_entity_poly.entity_id
_entity_poly.type
_entity_poly.pdbx_seq_one_letter_code
_entity_poly.pdbx_strand_id
1 'polypeptide(L)'
;EASVTIDDIVYVIDTGVRKERSYDPNTGSSLDTKMVSKANAIQRRGRAGRVQEGLVVHLFPSYKFETFEQFPTPQMLTSSMEEVVLQSKVIHGGSNSEISSMLTNSMAAPRTEA
;
A
#
# COMPACT_ATOMS: atom_id res chain seq x y z
N GLU A 1 -5.65 6.26 3.03
CA GLU A 1 -6.77 5.96 3.95
C GLU A 1 -6.45 6.35 5.39
N ALA A 2 -5.25 6.04 5.91
CA ALA A 2 -4.87 6.25 7.32
C ALA A 2 -4.47 7.69 7.70
N SER A 3 -4.14 8.55 6.74
CA SER A 3 -3.40 9.81 6.98
C SER A 3 -4.21 10.93 7.63
N VAL A 4 -5.54 10.89 7.55
CA VAL A 4 -6.44 11.93 8.10
C VAL A 4 -7.58 11.25 8.87
N THR A 5 -7.95 11.83 10.00
CA THR A 5 -9.11 11.40 10.79
C THR A 5 -10.10 12.56 10.86
N ILE A 6 -11.36 12.26 10.58
CA ILE A 6 -12.49 13.18 10.67
C ILE A 6 -13.49 12.49 11.58
N ASP A 7 -13.84 13.12 12.70
CA ASP A 7 -14.55 12.44 13.79
C ASP A 7 -16.04 12.21 13.49
N ASP A 8 -16.65 13.06 12.66
CA ASP A 8 -18.10 13.06 12.41
C ASP A 8 -18.52 12.29 11.14
N ILE A 9 -17.67 11.39 10.64
CA ILE A 9 -18.03 10.55 9.49
C ILE A 9 -19.10 9.53 9.92
N VAL A 10 -20.29 9.64 9.34
CA VAL A 10 -21.40 8.68 9.52
C VAL A 10 -21.55 7.77 8.29
N TYR A 11 -21.25 8.29 7.10
CA TYR A 11 -21.40 7.56 5.84
C TYR A 11 -20.06 7.39 5.13
N VAL A 12 -19.75 6.16 4.74
CA VAL A 12 -18.60 5.85 3.88
C VAL A 12 -19.10 5.16 2.61
N ILE A 13 -18.73 5.70 1.46
CA ILE A 13 -18.94 5.06 0.16
C ILE A 13 -17.58 4.53 -0.32
N ASP A 14 -17.46 3.22 -0.40
CA ASP A 14 -16.23 2.53 -0.80
C ASP A 14 -16.35 1.96 -2.21
N THR A 15 -15.65 2.56 -3.16
CA THR A 15 -15.61 2.12 -4.57
C THR A 15 -14.85 0.81 -4.77
N GLY A 16 -14.11 0.32 -3.77
CA GLY A 16 -13.32 -0.90 -3.87
C GLY A 16 -12.04 -0.78 -4.71
N VAL A 17 -11.70 0.42 -5.17
CA VAL A 17 -10.47 0.68 -5.94
C VAL A 17 -9.57 1.69 -5.25
N ARG A 18 -8.29 1.66 -5.64
CA ARG A 18 -7.27 2.63 -5.26
C ARG A 18 -6.33 2.85 -6.43
N LYS A 19 -5.72 4.04 -6.49
CA LYS A 19 -4.54 4.24 -7.34
C LYS A 19 -3.32 3.71 -6.60
N GLU A 20 -2.50 2.96 -7.30
CA GLU A 20 -1.30 2.34 -6.75
C GLU A 20 -0.16 2.50 -7.75
N ARG A 21 1.02 2.89 -7.25
CA ARG A 21 2.23 2.90 -8.07
C ARG A 21 2.67 1.47 -8.32
N SER A 22 3.05 1.18 -9.55
CA SER A 22 3.76 -0.04 -9.90
C SER A 22 5.08 0.33 -10.55
N TYR A 23 6.01 -0.61 -10.55
CA TYR A 23 7.34 -0.44 -11.10
C TYR A 23 7.75 -1.70 -11.83
N ASP A 24 8.25 -1.52 -13.03
CA ASP A 24 8.88 -2.54 -13.85
C ASP A 24 10.24 -2.00 -14.33
N PRO A 25 11.35 -2.74 -14.17
CA PRO A 25 12.68 -2.24 -14.51
C PRO A 25 12.87 -1.88 -15.99
N ASN A 26 12.06 -2.43 -16.89
CA ASN A 26 12.17 -2.20 -18.32
C ASN A 26 11.30 -1.02 -18.80
N THR A 27 10.19 -0.77 -18.11
CA THR A 27 9.17 0.21 -18.53
C THR A 27 9.00 1.39 -17.58
N GLY A 28 9.63 1.34 -16.40
CA GLY A 28 9.62 2.38 -15.38
C GLY A 28 8.41 2.33 -14.45
N SER A 29 8.10 3.46 -13.82
CA SER A 29 6.96 3.59 -12.90
C SER A 29 5.67 3.95 -13.62
N SER A 30 4.56 3.31 -13.24
CA SER A 30 3.21 3.70 -13.65
C SER A 30 2.29 3.93 -12.44
N LEU A 31 1.12 4.50 -12.71
CA LEU A 31 0.07 4.69 -11.72
C LEU A 31 -1.20 3.97 -12.17
N ASP A 32 -1.43 2.79 -11.59
CA ASP A 32 -2.50 1.90 -12.01
C ASP A 32 -3.69 2.03 -11.07
N THR A 33 -4.89 1.80 -11.61
CA THR A 33 -6.08 1.61 -10.76
C THR A 33 -6.21 0.13 -10.44
N LYS A 34 -6.09 -0.21 -9.16
CA LYS A 34 -6.18 -1.59 -8.66
C LYS A 34 -7.32 -1.73 -7.67
N MET A 35 -7.81 -2.95 -7.50
CA MET A 35 -8.72 -3.29 -6.41
C MET A 35 -8.01 -3.11 -5.07
N VAL A 36 -8.77 -2.71 -4.05
CA VAL A 36 -8.25 -2.63 -2.68
C VAL A 36 -8.08 -4.02 -2.06
N SER A 37 -7.26 -4.14 -1.03
CA SER A 37 -7.21 -5.35 -0.21
C SER A 37 -8.38 -5.40 0.79
N LYS A 38 -8.63 -6.60 1.36
CA LYS A 38 -9.57 -6.77 2.48
C LYS A 38 -9.21 -5.83 3.64
N ALA A 39 -7.93 -5.74 3.99
CA ALA A 39 -7.44 -4.83 5.03
C ALA A 39 -7.76 -3.35 4.73
N ASN A 40 -7.65 -2.91 3.48
CA ASN A 40 -8.01 -1.54 3.11
C ASN A 40 -9.52 -1.28 3.23
N ALA A 41 -10.36 -2.18 2.73
CA ALA A 41 -11.82 -2.05 2.85
C ALA A 41 -12.27 -2.02 4.32
N ILE A 42 -11.67 -2.87 5.17
CA ILE A 42 -11.91 -2.89 6.62
C ILE A 42 -11.48 -1.56 7.26
N GLN A 43 -10.34 -1.02 6.86
CA GLN A 43 -9.87 0.28 7.36
C GLN A 43 -10.81 1.42 6.94
N ARG A 44 -11.30 1.42 5.69
CA ARG A 44 -12.30 2.39 5.21
C ARG A 44 -13.60 2.27 5.98
N ARG A 45 -14.07 1.05 6.24
CA ARG A 45 -15.26 0.78 7.07
C ARG A 45 -15.13 1.38 8.46
N GLY A 46 -13.95 1.27 9.08
CA GLY A 46 -13.68 1.84 10.41
C GLY A 46 -13.61 3.37 10.47
N ARG A 47 -13.87 4.07 9.36
CA ARG A 47 -14.02 5.53 9.35
C ARG A 47 -15.43 5.98 9.75
N ALA A 48 -16.45 5.18 9.47
CA ALA A 48 -17.78 5.38 10.05
C ALA A 48 -17.87 4.68 11.42
N GLY A 49 -18.84 5.06 12.25
CA GLY A 49 -19.09 4.34 13.51
C GLY A 49 -18.22 4.78 14.70
N ARG A 50 -17.50 5.91 14.60
CA ARG A 50 -16.59 6.38 15.67
C ARG A 50 -17.33 7.01 16.84
N VAL A 51 -18.28 7.91 16.54
CA VAL A 51 -19.01 8.71 17.54
C VAL A 51 -20.48 8.27 17.65
N GLN A 52 -21.04 7.76 16.56
CA GLN A 52 -22.43 7.28 16.48
C GLN A 52 -22.52 6.15 15.44
N GLU A 53 -23.67 5.46 15.35
CA GLU A 53 -23.92 4.43 14.35
C GLU A 53 -23.64 4.97 12.93
N GLY A 54 -22.95 4.18 12.12
CA GLY A 54 -22.53 4.58 10.78
C GLY A 54 -22.87 3.53 9.72
N LEU A 55 -23.00 3.98 8.48
CA LEU A 55 -23.31 3.13 7.32
C LEU A 55 -22.14 3.14 6.34
N VAL A 56 -21.76 1.95 5.90
CA VAL A 56 -20.71 1.76 4.90
C VAL A 56 -21.32 1.05 3.70
N VAL A 57 -21.22 1.69 2.54
CA VAL A 57 -21.72 1.17 1.27
C VAL A 57 -20.52 0.76 0.42
N HIS A 58 -20.37 -0.54 0.20
CA HIS A 58 -19.36 -1.10 -0.69
C HIS A 58 -19.94 -1.24 -2.11
N LEU A 59 -19.29 -0.63 -3.11
CA LEU A 59 -19.70 -0.70 -4.52
C LEU A 59 -19.13 -1.94 -5.23
N PHE A 60 -19.10 -3.06 -4.52
CA PHE A 60 -18.67 -4.36 -5.02
C PHE A 60 -19.46 -5.47 -4.32
N PRO A 61 -19.79 -6.56 -5.03
CA PRO A 61 -20.57 -7.64 -4.44
C PRO A 61 -19.73 -8.49 -3.47
N SER A 62 -20.39 -9.14 -2.52
CA SER A 62 -19.75 -9.96 -1.46
C SER A 62 -18.86 -11.06 -2.04
N TYR A 63 -19.30 -11.78 -3.08
CA TYR A 63 -18.49 -12.82 -3.71
C TYR A 63 -17.18 -12.28 -4.30
N LYS A 64 -17.15 -11.02 -4.73
CA LYS A 64 -15.94 -10.37 -5.25
C LYS A 64 -15.03 -9.92 -4.13
N PHE A 65 -15.59 -9.52 -2.99
CA PHE A 65 -14.79 -9.24 -1.79
C PHE A 65 -14.01 -10.48 -1.34
N GLU A 66 -14.56 -11.68 -1.50
CA GLU A 66 -13.85 -12.90 -1.12
C GLU A 66 -12.58 -13.16 -1.92
N THR A 67 -12.50 -12.67 -3.16
CA THR A 67 -11.33 -12.79 -4.03
C THR A 67 -10.31 -11.68 -3.81
N PHE A 68 -10.54 -10.73 -2.90
CA PHE A 68 -9.58 -9.67 -2.62
C PHE A 68 -8.38 -10.21 -1.85
N GLU A 69 -7.20 -9.67 -2.16
CA GLU A 69 -5.98 -9.90 -1.39
C GLU A 69 -6.20 -9.52 0.08
N GLN A 70 -5.65 -10.28 1.01
CA GLN A 70 -5.83 -10.02 2.44
C GLN A 70 -5.20 -8.68 2.85
N PHE A 71 -3.97 -8.43 2.37
CA PHE A 71 -3.17 -7.26 2.67
C PHE A 71 -2.65 -6.64 1.37
N PRO A 72 -2.36 -5.32 1.35
CA PRO A 72 -1.74 -4.72 0.19
C PRO A 72 -0.32 -5.25 -0.01
N THR A 73 0.14 -5.35 -1.26
CA THR A 73 1.53 -5.66 -1.56
C THR A 73 2.45 -4.62 -0.90
N PRO A 74 3.51 -5.04 -0.19
CA PRO A 74 4.49 -4.12 0.40
C PRO A 74 5.05 -3.14 -0.64
N GLN A 75 5.15 -1.87 -0.28
CA GLN A 75 5.63 -0.81 -1.17
C GLN A 75 7.05 -1.07 -1.72
N MET A 76 7.88 -1.77 -0.93
CA MET A 76 9.23 -2.18 -1.30
C MET A 76 9.27 -3.10 -2.53
N LEU A 77 8.16 -3.78 -2.83
CA LEU A 77 8.05 -4.69 -3.98
C LEU A 77 7.41 -4.04 -5.21
N THR A 78 6.95 -2.79 -5.10
CA THR A 78 6.16 -2.13 -6.15
C THR A 78 6.70 -0.75 -6.54
N SER A 79 7.82 -0.34 -5.97
CA SER A 79 8.48 0.95 -6.20
C SER A 79 9.96 0.75 -6.53
N SER A 80 10.55 1.71 -7.24
CA SER A 80 12.01 1.75 -7.45
C SER A 80 12.75 1.94 -6.13
N MET A 81 13.87 1.25 -5.95
CA MET A 81 14.70 1.34 -4.74
C MET A 81 15.77 2.45 -4.79
N GLU A 82 15.85 3.24 -5.87
CA GLU A 82 16.85 4.29 -6.06
C GLU A 82 16.92 5.28 -4.88
N GLU A 83 15.76 5.82 -4.47
CA GLU A 83 15.67 6.77 -3.36
C GLU A 83 16.10 6.14 -2.03
N VAL A 84 15.69 4.90 -1.78
CA VAL A 84 16.03 4.15 -0.56
C VAL A 84 17.53 3.89 -0.49
N VAL A 85 18.15 3.50 -1.61
CA VAL A 85 19.60 3.28 -1.70
C VAL A 85 20.36 4.59 -1.48
N LEU A 86 19.92 5.69 -2.11
CA LEU A 86 20.56 7.00 -1.96
C LEU A 86 20.46 7.51 -0.51
N GLN A 87 19.28 7.43 0.11
CA GLN A 87 19.08 7.80 1.51
C GLN A 87 19.92 6.93 2.44
N SER A 88 20.01 5.62 2.17
CA SER A 88 20.83 4.70 2.97
C SER A 88 22.31 5.09 2.94
N LYS A 89 22.83 5.53 1.78
CA LYS A 89 24.21 6.05 1.66
C LYS A 89 24.42 7.32 2.45
N VAL A 90 23.45 8.25 2.41
CA VAL A 90 23.54 9.52 3.16
C VAL A 90 23.55 9.28 4.67
N ILE A 91 22.72 8.36 5.16
CA ILE A 91 22.55 8.12 6.60
C ILE A 91 23.69 7.27 7.16
N HIS A 92 24.07 6.19 6.47
CA HIS A 92 24.99 5.17 7.02
C HIS A 92 26.39 5.22 6.41
N GLY A 93 26.61 5.95 5.32
CA GLY A 93 27.90 5.99 4.62
C GLY A 93 28.37 4.63 4.08
N GLY A 94 27.49 3.62 4.06
CA GLY A 94 27.83 2.24 3.77
C GLY A 94 28.17 1.96 2.31
N SER A 95 28.99 0.94 2.10
CA SER A 95 29.30 0.38 0.79
C SER A 95 28.05 -0.21 0.12
N ASN A 96 28.07 -0.33 -1.21
CA ASN A 96 26.96 -0.93 -1.96
C ASN A 96 26.63 -2.36 -1.49
N SER A 97 27.64 -3.14 -1.06
CA SER A 97 27.46 -4.50 -0.55
C SER A 97 26.71 -4.54 0.78
N GLU A 98 26.95 -3.59 1.67
CA GLU A 98 26.26 -3.52 2.96
C GLU A 98 24.80 -3.14 2.78
N ILE A 99 24.52 -2.17 1.90
CA ILE A 99 23.15 -1.75 1.58
C ILE A 99 22.38 -2.89 0.92
N SER A 100 23.01 -3.60 -0.03
CA SER A 100 22.39 -4.77 -0.67
C SER A 100 22.08 -5.89 0.34
N SER A 101 23.00 -6.18 1.26
CA SER A 101 22.77 -7.15 2.33
C SER A 101 21.61 -6.73 3.24
N MET A 102 21.55 -5.45 3.62
CA MET A 102 20.46 -4.91 4.44
C MET A 102 19.09 -5.05 3.76
N LEU A 103 18.98 -4.68 2.48
CA LEU A 103 17.73 -4.77 1.72
C LEU A 103 17.26 -6.22 1.57
N THR A 104 18.20 -7.15 1.33
CA THR A 104 17.91 -8.58 1.18
C THR A 104 17.41 -9.22 2.48
N ASN A 105 17.81 -8.69 3.63
CA ASN A 105 17.38 -9.18 4.95
C ASN A 105 16.07 -8.54 5.45
N SER A 106 15.42 -7.70 4.65
CA SER A 106 14.17 -7.04 5.03
C SER A 106 12.96 -8.00 4.99
N MET A 107 11.88 -7.63 5.70
CA MET A 107 10.65 -8.45 5.75
C MET A 107 10.02 -8.73 4.39
N ALA A 108 10.24 -7.84 3.42
CA ALA A 108 9.75 -7.97 2.05
C ALA A 108 10.90 -7.59 1.10
N ALA A 109 11.90 -8.47 1.03
CA ALA A 109 13.10 -8.25 0.23
C ALA A 109 12.75 -7.88 -1.22
N PRO A 110 13.26 -6.73 -1.73
CA PRO A 110 13.03 -6.31 -3.11
C PRO A 110 13.77 -7.24 -4.07
N ARG A 111 13.34 -7.25 -5.34
CA ARG A 111 14.08 -7.94 -6.40
C ARG A 111 15.43 -7.25 -6.60
N THR A 112 16.47 -8.02 -6.93
CA THR A 112 17.82 -7.47 -7.17
C THR A 112 17.86 -6.45 -8.31
N GLU A 113 16.90 -6.53 -9.23
CA GLU A 113 16.75 -5.66 -10.41
C GLU A 113 15.89 -4.41 -10.14
N ALA A 114 15.32 -4.28 -8.92
CA ALA A 114 14.35 -3.24 -8.56
C ALA A 114 14.98 -1.97 -7.96
#